data_AF-A0A4Y9QAL2-F1
#
_entry.id   AF-A0A4Y9QAL2-F1
#
_cell.length_a   1.000
_cell.length_b   1.000
_cell.length_c   1.000
_cell.angle_alpha   90.00
_cell.angle_beta   90.00
_cell.angle_gamma   90.00
#
_symmetry.space_group_name_H-M   'P 1'
#
loop_
_entity.id
_entity.type
_entity.pdbx_description
1 polymer ?
#
loop_
_entity_poly.entity_id
_entity_poly.type
_entity_poly.pdbx_seq_one_letter_code
_entity_poly.pdbx_strand_id
1 'polypeptide(L)'
;MTAFARVVLPAHVREQIKAVTDPAVLKAVVQALMMIEENLEFGVPLGTNDVTGDLRGCRKVYVDAPGPDKPRYRLVYWLSPSEAMPRKARVLAFGERRGLRAYDLAVGSYNADRLSQGQPPVEQLSDAELGLTD
;
A
#
# COMPACT_ATOMS: atom_id res chain seq x y z
N MET A 1 -7.88 21.44 12.51
CA MET A 1 -7.81 20.02 12.14
C MET A 1 -6.36 19.60 12.17
N THR A 2 -5.99 18.80 13.16
CA THR A 2 -4.63 18.26 13.27
C THR A 2 -4.40 17.32 12.08
N ALA A 3 -3.31 17.52 11.35
CA ALA A 3 -2.86 16.60 10.32
C ALA A 3 -2.67 15.20 10.93
N PHE A 4 -2.87 14.14 10.14
CA PHE A 4 -2.60 12.77 10.54
C PHE A 4 -1.22 12.68 11.23
N ALA A 5 -1.19 12.19 12.48
CA ALA A 5 0.03 12.14 13.29
C ALA A 5 0.81 10.84 13.02
N ARG A 6 0.10 9.75 12.72
CA ARG A 6 0.64 8.41 12.50
C ARG A 6 0.67 8.04 11.02
N VAL A 7 -0.17 8.64 10.18
CA VAL A 7 -0.13 8.42 8.73
C VAL A 7 0.84 9.38 8.05
N VAL A 8 1.83 8.79 7.37
CA VAL A 8 2.74 9.49 6.47
C VAL A 8 2.23 9.30 5.05
N LEU A 9 1.87 10.41 4.40
CA LEU A 9 1.40 10.43 3.01
C LEU A 9 2.46 11.08 2.10
N PRO A 10 3.30 10.30 1.40
CA PRO A 10 4.34 10.83 0.52
C PRO A 10 3.80 11.68 -0.65
N ALA A 11 4.65 12.52 -1.23
CA ALA A 11 4.27 13.42 -2.31
C ALA A 11 3.72 12.68 -3.54
N HIS A 12 4.36 11.58 -3.97
CA HIS A 12 3.92 10.81 -5.13
C HIS A 12 2.53 10.19 -4.92
N VAL A 13 2.21 9.76 -3.69
CA VAL A 13 0.86 9.25 -3.36
C VAL A 13 -0.17 10.37 -3.39
N ARG A 14 0.19 11.58 -2.92
CA ARG A 14 -0.70 12.74 -3.04
C ARG A 14 -1.04 13.05 -4.51
N GLU A 15 -0.07 12.95 -5.41
CA GLU A 15 -0.31 13.13 -6.85
C GLU A 15 -1.19 12.02 -7.43
N GLN A 16 -1.01 10.76 -7.01
CA GLN A 16 -1.91 9.65 -7.38
C GLN A 16 -3.36 9.91 -6.95
N ILE A 17 -3.56 10.42 -5.72
CA ILE A 17 -4.89 10.74 -5.21
C ILE A 17 -5.50 11.92 -5.98
N LYS A 18 -4.72 12.98 -6.25
CA LYS A 18 -5.17 14.15 -7.02
C LYS A 18 -5.59 13.81 -8.46
N ALA A 19 -5.03 12.76 -9.04
CA ALA A 19 -5.39 12.31 -10.39
C ALA A 19 -6.78 11.66 -10.45
N VAL A 20 -7.39 11.32 -9.31
CA VAL A 20 -8.73 10.73 -9.27
C VAL A 20 -9.80 11.82 -9.26
N THR A 21 -10.76 11.67 -10.18
CA THR A 21 -11.87 12.62 -10.35
C THR A 21 -13.16 12.15 -9.69
N ASP A 22 -13.28 10.86 -9.35
CA ASP A 22 -14.47 10.29 -8.70
C ASP A 22 -14.55 10.72 -7.22
N PRO A 23 -15.53 11.57 -6.83
CA PRO A 23 -15.63 12.07 -5.45
C PRO A 23 -15.92 10.97 -4.43
N ALA A 24 -16.57 9.88 -4.82
CA ALA A 24 -16.84 8.76 -3.92
C ALA A 24 -15.55 8.04 -3.54
N VAL A 25 -14.63 7.87 -4.51
CA VAL A 25 -13.29 7.31 -4.28
C VAL A 25 -12.47 8.24 -3.40
N LEU A 26 -12.48 9.55 -3.66
CA LEU A 26 -11.77 10.53 -2.83
C LEU A 26 -12.26 10.51 -1.38
N LYS A 27 -13.58 10.42 -1.17
CA LYS A 27 -14.16 10.25 0.16
C LYS A 27 -13.70 8.95 0.82
N ALA A 28 -13.72 7.84 0.10
CA ALA A 28 -13.27 6.55 0.60
C ALA A 28 -11.77 6.53 0.96
N VAL A 29 -10.93 7.26 0.20
CA VAL A 29 -9.51 7.45 0.53
C VAL A 29 -9.36 8.20 1.85
N VAL A 30 -10.07 9.32 2.05
CA VAL A 30 -10.02 10.06 3.31
C VAL A 30 -10.48 9.21 4.49
N GLN A 31 -11.57 8.46 4.31
CA GLN A 31 -12.06 7.51 5.32
C GLN A 31 -11.01 6.44 5.64
N ALA A 32 -10.37 5.85 4.64
CA ALA A 32 -9.32 4.87 4.85
C ALA A 32 -8.14 5.46 5.64
N LEU A 33 -7.69 6.68 5.31
CA LEU A 33 -6.61 7.35 6.04
C LEU A 33 -6.98 7.60 7.51
N MET A 34 -8.22 7.98 7.80
CA MET A 34 -8.72 8.11 9.17
C MET A 34 -8.74 6.78 9.92
N MET A 35 -9.25 5.72 9.29
CA MET A 35 -9.29 4.39 9.90
C MET A 35 -7.88 3.86 10.20
N ILE A 36 -6.90 4.14 9.32
CA ILE A 36 -5.49 3.77 9.54
C ILE A 36 -4.88 4.58 10.69
N GLU A 37 -5.19 5.87 10.80
CA GLU A 37 -4.70 6.72 11.89
C GLU A 37 -5.18 6.20 13.25
N GLU A 38 -6.46 5.82 13.34
CA GLU A 38 -7.08 5.26 14.54
C GLU A 38 -6.57 3.84 14.84
N ASN A 39 -6.40 3.02 13.82
CA ASN A 39 -5.93 1.64 13.91
C ASN A 39 -4.92 1.31 12.81
N LEU A 40 -3.63 1.28 13.19
CA LEU A 40 -2.57 0.93 12.24
C LEU A 40 -2.72 -0.47 11.64
N GLU A 41 -3.44 -1.40 12.27
CA GLU A 41 -3.63 -2.75 11.71
C GLU A 41 -4.82 -2.85 10.75
N PHE A 42 -5.49 -1.73 10.44
CA PHE A 42 -6.67 -1.70 9.58
C PHE A 42 -6.39 -2.21 8.15
N GLY A 43 -7.30 -3.01 7.59
CA GLY A 43 -7.16 -3.57 6.25
C GLY A 43 -6.52 -4.96 6.24
N VAL A 44 -6.19 -5.43 5.04
CA VAL A 44 -5.80 -6.83 4.80
C VAL A 44 -4.28 -6.93 4.71
N PRO A 45 -3.62 -7.81 5.48
CA PRO A 45 -2.19 -8.03 5.36
C PRO A 45 -1.82 -8.54 3.97
N LEU A 46 -0.64 -8.14 3.49
CA LEU A 46 -0.04 -8.63 2.27
C LEU A 46 1.06 -9.65 2.59
N GLY A 47 1.21 -10.61 1.68
CA GLY A 47 2.26 -11.63 1.74
C GLY A 47 3.19 -11.52 0.53
N THR A 48 3.81 -12.64 0.20
CA THR A 48 4.57 -12.81 -1.03
C THR A 48 3.65 -13.13 -2.20
N ASN A 49 4.02 -12.65 -3.38
CA ASN A 49 3.36 -13.00 -4.64
C ASN A 49 4.39 -13.02 -5.78
N ASP A 50 4.16 -13.92 -6.73
CA ASP A 50 4.94 -14.12 -7.95
C ASP A 50 5.02 -12.88 -8.83
N VAL A 51 3.92 -12.15 -8.97
CA VAL A 51 3.87 -10.98 -9.85
C VAL A 51 4.23 -9.70 -9.12
N THR A 52 3.80 -9.55 -7.86
CA THR A 52 3.96 -8.30 -7.11
C THR A 52 5.11 -8.31 -6.11
N GLY A 53 5.94 -9.35 -6.09
CA GLY A 53 7.07 -9.49 -5.16
C GLY A 53 6.66 -9.65 -3.69
N ASP A 54 7.61 -9.43 -2.79
CA ASP A 54 7.42 -9.56 -1.35
C ASP A 54 6.89 -8.27 -0.71
N LEU A 55 5.62 -8.29 -0.32
CA LEU A 55 4.96 -7.19 0.40
C LEU A 55 4.64 -7.55 1.85
N ARG A 56 5.35 -8.51 2.45
CA ARG A 56 5.24 -8.80 3.89
C ARG A 56 5.49 -7.54 4.73
N GLY A 57 4.68 -7.34 5.76
CA GLY A 57 4.67 -6.12 6.57
C GLY A 57 3.86 -4.96 5.96
N CYS A 58 3.34 -5.10 4.74
CA CYS A 58 2.42 -4.16 4.13
C CYS A 58 0.96 -4.61 4.31
N ARG A 59 0.03 -3.65 4.17
CA ARG A 59 -1.41 -3.88 4.22
C ARG A 59 -2.10 -3.16 3.07
N LYS A 60 -3.22 -3.71 2.62
CA LYS A 60 -4.09 -3.09 1.61
C LYS A 60 -5.45 -2.72 2.18
N VAL A 61 -5.99 -1.61 1.69
CA VAL A 61 -7.36 -1.16 1.93
C VAL A 61 -8.06 -0.99 0.58
N TYR A 62 -9.31 -1.46 0.49
CA TYR A 62 -10.19 -1.20 -0.64
C TYR A 62 -10.84 0.17 -0.46
N VAL A 63 -10.73 1.04 -1.46
CA VAL A 63 -11.13 2.45 -1.37
C VAL A 63 -12.13 2.84 -2.45
N ASP A 64 -13.08 1.94 -2.68
CA ASP A 64 -14.28 2.15 -3.45
C ASP A 64 -15.36 1.14 -3.04
N ALA A 65 -16.61 1.44 -3.39
CA ALA A 65 -17.73 0.57 -3.06
C ALA A 65 -17.58 -0.78 -3.78
N PRO A 66 -17.84 -1.91 -3.10
CA PRO A 66 -17.89 -3.21 -3.75
C PRO A 66 -19.02 -3.19 -4.80
N GLY A 67 -18.63 -3.35 -6.06
CA GLY A 67 -19.55 -3.60 -7.16
C GLY A 67 -19.70 -5.11 -7.41
N PRO A 68 -20.30 -5.51 -8.54
CA PRO A 68 -20.27 -6.92 -8.96
C PRO A 68 -18.84 -7.43 -9.20
N ASP A 69 -17.90 -6.53 -9.51
CA ASP A 69 -16.48 -6.82 -9.65
C ASP A 69 -15.68 -6.55 -8.37
N LYS A 70 -14.43 -7.02 -8.35
CA LYS A 70 -13.46 -6.70 -7.29
C LYS A 70 -13.30 -5.16 -7.17
N PRO A 71 -13.15 -4.63 -5.94
CA PRO A 71 -12.92 -3.19 -5.73
C PRO A 71 -11.81 -2.67 -6.64
N ARG A 72 -12.09 -1.56 -7.32
CA ARG A 72 -11.25 -0.99 -8.38
C ARG A 72 -10.03 -0.35 -7.78
N TYR A 73 -10.12 0.31 -6.63
CA TYR A 73 -9.02 1.06 -6.07
C TYR A 73 -8.44 0.40 -4.80
N ARG A 74 -7.12 0.50 -4.67
CA ARG A 74 -6.35 0.03 -3.51
C ARG A 74 -5.51 1.16 -2.97
N LEU A 75 -5.50 1.26 -1.65
CA LEU A 75 -4.46 1.98 -0.91
C LEU A 75 -3.58 0.93 -0.25
N VAL A 76 -2.28 0.99 -0.50
CA VAL A 76 -1.26 0.12 0.09
C VAL A 76 -0.39 0.93 1.02
N TYR A 77 -0.14 0.42 2.22
CA TYR A 77 0.70 1.09 3.20
C TYR A 77 1.55 0.08 3.99
N TRP A 78 2.63 0.58 4.56
CA TRP A 78 3.57 -0.19 5.36
C TRP A 78 3.57 0.28 6.81
N LEU A 79 3.72 -0.68 7.72
CA LEU A 79 3.86 -0.47 9.15
C LEU A 79 5.32 -0.19 9.52
N SER A 80 5.61 1.07 9.80
CA SER A 80 6.95 1.53 10.16
C SER A 80 7.15 1.57 11.68
N PRO A 81 8.29 1.10 12.22
CA PRO A 81 9.41 0.47 11.51
C PRO A 81 9.20 -1.02 11.21
N SER A 82 8.19 -1.67 11.78
CA SER A 82 7.81 -3.05 11.47
C SER A 82 6.35 -3.33 11.85
N GLU A 83 5.78 -4.41 11.32
CA GLU A 83 4.44 -4.91 11.68
C GLU A 83 4.36 -5.39 13.14
N ALA A 84 5.45 -5.88 13.72
CA ALA A 84 5.48 -6.33 15.11
C ALA A 84 5.44 -5.17 16.13
N MET A 85 5.91 -3.98 15.74
CA MET A 85 5.94 -2.78 16.59
C MET A 85 5.59 -1.53 15.78
N PRO A 86 4.35 -1.41 15.28
CA PRO A 86 3.97 -0.35 14.37
C PRO A 86 3.83 0.99 15.09
N ARG A 87 4.56 2.00 14.62
CA ARG A 87 4.47 3.37 15.13
C ARG A 87 3.76 4.30 14.15
N LYS A 88 3.99 4.10 12.86
CA LYS A 88 3.43 4.89 11.77
C LYS A 88 2.93 3.99 10.65
N ALA A 89 1.94 4.46 9.92
CA ALA A 89 1.55 3.92 8.63
C ALA A 89 2.10 4.81 7.53
N ARG A 90 2.99 4.29 6.69
CA ARG A 90 3.47 5.02 5.53
C ARG A 90 2.74 4.53 4.29
N VAL A 91 1.96 5.40 3.67
CA VAL A 91 1.26 5.05 2.44
C VAL A 91 2.28 4.90 1.32
N LEU A 92 2.27 3.74 0.68
CA LEU A 92 3.20 3.38 -0.39
C LEU A 92 2.63 3.72 -1.75
N ALA A 93 1.34 3.39 -1.97
CA ALA A 93 0.68 3.63 -3.23
C ALA A 93 -0.84 3.75 -3.07
N PHE A 94 -1.45 4.47 -3.99
CA PHE A 94 -2.87 4.46 -4.25
C PHE A 94 -3.11 4.33 -5.77
N GLY A 95 -4.05 3.48 -6.17
CA GLY A 95 -4.38 3.34 -7.58
C GLY A 95 -5.30 2.16 -7.88
N GLU A 96 -5.56 1.96 -9.17
CA GLU A 96 -6.41 0.88 -9.64
C GLU A 96 -5.77 -0.51 -9.48
N ARG A 97 -6.61 -1.53 -9.32
CA ARG A 97 -6.23 -2.95 -9.40
C ARG A 97 -5.72 -3.32 -10.77
N ARG A 98 -6.32 -2.72 -11.80
CA ARG A 98 -6.17 -3.19 -13.18
C ARG A 98 -4.69 -3.15 -13.56
N GLY A 99 -4.18 -4.29 -14.02
CA GLY A 99 -2.77 -4.46 -14.34
C GLY A 99 -1.83 -4.41 -13.12
N LEU A 100 -2.32 -4.66 -11.91
CA LEU A 100 -1.55 -4.71 -10.66
C LEU A 100 -0.77 -3.43 -10.30
N ARG A 101 -1.04 -2.32 -10.99
CA ARG A 101 -0.32 -1.04 -10.87
C ARG A 101 -0.18 -0.54 -9.43
N ALA A 102 -1.22 -0.67 -8.61
CA ALA A 102 -1.16 -0.27 -7.21
C ALA A 102 -0.09 -1.05 -6.40
N TYR A 103 0.17 -2.30 -6.76
CA TYR A 103 1.18 -3.13 -6.11
C TYR A 103 2.58 -2.85 -6.63
N ASP A 104 2.75 -2.69 -7.96
CA ASP A 104 4.07 -2.35 -8.54
C ASP A 104 4.60 -1.03 -7.98
N LEU A 105 3.73 -0.02 -7.89
CA LEU A 105 4.04 1.27 -7.26
C LEU A 105 4.35 1.12 -5.77
N ALA A 106 3.67 0.19 -5.08
CA ALA A 106 3.90 -0.06 -3.66
C ALA A 106 5.28 -0.69 -3.42
N VAL A 107 5.68 -1.67 -4.22
CA VAL A 107 7.00 -2.32 -4.12
C VAL A 107 8.11 -1.30 -4.31
N GLY A 108 8.04 -0.49 -5.36
CA GLY A 108 9.03 0.55 -5.63
C GLY A 108 9.14 1.55 -4.47
N SER A 109 7.99 1.99 -3.95
CA SER A 109 7.95 2.91 -2.80
C SER A 109 8.45 2.27 -1.51
N TYR A 110 8.19 0.97 -1.31
CA TYR A 110 8.62 0.24 -0.12
C TYR A 110 10.13 0.07 -0.11
N ASN A 111 10.70 -0.36 -1.23
CA ASN A 111 12.15 -0.51 -1.39
C ASN A 111 12.88 0.82 -1.24
N ALA A 112 12.35 1.90 -1.81
CA ALA A 112 12.92 3.23 -1.61
C ALA A 112 12.93 3.64 -0.13
N ASP A 113 11.85 3.33 0.61
CA ASP A 113 11.78 3.68 2.02
C ASP A 113 12.69 2.81 2.90
N ARG A 114 12.76 1.51 2.63
CA ARG A 114 13.69 0.58 3.29
C ARG A 114 15.14 1.02 3.11
N LEU A 115 15.52 1.35 1.87
CA LEU A 115 16.86 1.87 1.56
C LEU A 115 17.16 3.16 2.33
N SER A 116 16.19 4.09 2.42
CA SER A 116 16.35 5.33 3.19
C SER A 116 16.57 5.12 4.69
N GLN A 117 16.20 3.93 5.20
CA GLN A 117 16.35 3.52 6.59
C GLN A 117 17.52 2.54 6.79
N GLY A 118 18.36 2.34 5.77
CA GLY A 118 19.48 1.40 5.80
C GLY A 118 19.06 -0.08 5.82
N GLN A 119 17.80 -0.38 5.47
CA GLN A 119 17.32 -1.74 5.32
C GLN A 119 17.50 -2.22 3.87
N PRO A 120 17.82 -3.50 3.65
CA PRO A 120 17.87 -4.04 2.29
C PRO A 120 16.48 -3.99 1.65
N PRO A 121 16.38 -3.81 0.33
CA PRO A 121 15.10 -3.95 -0.38
C PRO A 121 14.51 -5.33 -0.11
N VAL A 122 13.19 -5.46 -0.22
CA VAL A 122 12.58 -6.78 -0.27
C VAL A 122 13.10 -7.49 -1.51
N GLU A 123 13.57 -8.74 -1.37
CA GLU A 123 14.05 -9.54 -2.50
C GLU A 123 12.96 -9.60 -3.58
N GLN A 124 13.34 -9.35 -4.84
CA GLN A 124 12.57 -9.87 -5.96
C GLN A 124 12.74 -11.37 -5.88
N LEU A 125 11.66 -12.08 -5.53
CA LEU A 125 11.66 -13.54 -5.59
C LEU A 125 12.09 -13.93 -6.99
N SER A 126 13.17 -14.71 -7.09
CA SER A 126 13.59 -15.28 -8.36
C SER A 126 12.53 -16.26 -8.86
N ASP A 127 12.43 -16.49 -10.17
CA ASP A 127 11.50 -17.47 -10.76
C ASP A 127 11.61 -18.87 -10.08
N ALA A 128 12.82 -19.20 -9.60
CA ALA A 128 13.11 -20.42 -8.84
C ALA A 128 12.42 -20.49 -7.47
N GLU A 129 12.22 -19.37 -6.79
CA GLU A 129 11.57 -19.29 -5.48
C GLU A 129 10.04 -19.22 -5.59
N LEU A 130 9.54 -18.91 -6.79
CA LEU A 130 8.11 -18.89 -7.12
C LEU A 130 7.59 -20.26 -7.56
N GLY A 131 8.45 -21.28 -7.63
CA GLY A 131 8.09 -22.59 -8.17
C GLY A 131 7.73 -22.55 -9.66
N LEU A 132 8.20 -21.52 -10.37
CA LEU A 132 8.04 -21.31 -11.81
C LEU A 132 9.35 -21.67 -12.51
N THR A 133 9.84 -22.88 -12.29
CA THR A 133 10.82 -23.49 -13.20
C THR A 133 10.05 -24.37 -14.17
N ASP A 134 10.29 -24.19 -15.48
CA ASP A 134 9.75 -25.01 -16.58
C ASP A 134 9.75 -26.52 -16.31
#